data_AF-W6Z214-F1
#
_entry.id   AF-W6Z214-F1
#
_cell.length_a   1.000
_cell.length_b   1.000
_cell.length_c   1.000
_cell.angle_alpha   90.00
_cell.angle_beta   90.00
_cell.angle_gamma   90.00
#
_symmetry.space_group_name_H-M   'P 1'
#
loop_
_entity.id
_entity.type
_entity.pdbx_description
1 polymer ?
#
loop_
_entity_poly.entity_id
_entity_poly.type
_entity_poly.pdbx_seq_one_letter_code
_entity_poly.pdbx_strand_id
1 'polypeptide(L)'
;MNYASWIEEKKLKKTFIVATLASTLVGTFTASLGLWERIADRRAQHRQKQRDIKQDGEIKELKMQFEEAQQKAEKRQEEIDRLRTGRGRDDVGSNFERDMMMVQRMYDQGYGRIGSRFAQGDPIIENQLQAQIIALQQTVISVLQDALYSDRQLTRADMTKLINASNEARENSLEALRQAQQRLGGSQVSNGSHRSASPLRSLPPPQRAPSAVLDGPEQLFCPYALDIQRIPNKPLAASFAPGGSCVCPACGLQLDVTSEDFWMIGKRTPITVWDKTTGYESEVFDTREFRLAQRFVVQCHTPDGEYACTICNKGQEVDAICRTVESLVKHVGTYHDAAELEREPDLREVKVETKRLSLPAPPPLSSEPRPILREEVIYR
;
A
#
# COMPACT_ATOMS: atom_id res chain seq x y z
N MET A 1 16.82 20.49 -22.94
CA MET A 1 16.84 20.05 -21.53
C MET A 1 16.09 21.09 -20.71
N ASN A 2 14.89 20.76 -20.22
CA ASN A 2 14.01 21.72 -19.53
C ASN A 2 14.33 21.77 -18.04
N TYR A 3 14.71 22.96 -17.56
CA TYR A 3 14.99 23.20 -16.14
C TYR A 3 13.73 23.09 -15.25
N ALA A 4 12.54 23.27 -15.83
CA ALA A 4 11.26 23.19 -15.13
C ALA A 4 10.95 21.79 -14.59
N SER A 5 11.16 20.74 -15.40
CA SER A 5 10.95 19.35 -14.99
C SER A 5 11.91 18.94 -13.86
N TRP A 6 13.12 19.50 -13.85
CA TRP A 6 14.12 19.23 -12.81
C TRP A 6 13.79 19.93 -11.47
N ILE A 7 13.12 21.09 -11.53
CA ILE A 7 12.66 21.83 -10.35
C ILE A 7 11.43 21.13 -9.74
N GLU A 8 10.50 20.66 -10.57
CA GLU A 8 9.35 19.86 -10.12
C GLU A 8 9.81 18.53 -9.53
N GLU A 9 10.74 17.82 -10.16
CA GLU A 9 11.27 16.56 -9.65
C GLU A 9 12.02 16.76 -8.31
N LYS A 10 12.76 17.87 -8.14
CA LYS A 10 13.37 18.25 -6.85
C LYS A 10 12.35 18.63 -5.79
N LYS A 11 11.22 19.25 -6.16
CA LYS A 11 10.13 19.56 -5.23
C LYS A 11 9.36 18.30 -4.84
N LEU A 12 9.08 17.39 -5.78
CA LEU A 12 8.47 16.08 -5.51
C LEU A 12 9.34 15.20 -4.61
N LYS A 13 10.67 15.18 -4.82
CA LYS A 13 11.61 14.47 -3.92
C LYS A 13 11.66 15.09 -2.52
N LYS A 14 11.36 16.37 -2.38
CA LYS A 14 11.27 17.08 -1.08
C LYS A 14 9.90 16.96 -0.40
N THR A 15 8.84 16.56 -1.11
CA THR A 15 7.48 16.48 -0.53
C THR A 15 7.19 15.14 0.14
N PHE A 16 8.05 14.12 -0.01
CA PHE A 16 7.80 12.76 0.51
C PHE A 16 9.05 12.12 1.13
N ILE A 17 9.93 12.91 1.76
CA ILE A 17 11.19 12.39 2.31
C ILE A 17 10.90 11.36 3.42
N VAL A 18 10.06 11.70 4.40
CA VAL A 18 9.72 10.77 5.48
C VAL A 18 8.93 9.58 4.97
N ALA A 19 8.01 9.77 4.02
CA ALA A 19 7.29 8.65 3.38
C ALA A 19 8.26 7.68 2.69
N THR A 20 9.27 8.20 1.99
CA THR A 20 10.31 7.41 1.32
C THR A 20 11.20 6.71 2.35
N LEU A 21 11.58 7.38 3.44
CA LEU A 21 12.38 6.79 4.51
C LEU A 21 11.63 5.70 5.27
N ALA A 22 10.35 5.92 5.59
CA ALA A 22 9.49 4.90 6.19
C ALA A 22 9.31 3.70 5.26
N SER A 23 9.10 3.94 3.96
CA SER A 23 9.00 2.89 2.94
C SER A 23 10.31 2.13 2.75
N THR A 24 11.45 2.83 2.87
CA THR A 24 12.79 2.23 2.80
C THR A 24 13.07 1.39 4.04
N LEU A 25 12.70 1.87 5.23
CA LEU A 25 12.78 1.11 6.49
C LEU A 25 11.93 -0.17 6.39
N VAL A 26 10.69 -0.04 5.93
CA VAL A 26 9.80 -1.19 5.65
C VAL A 26 10.44 -2.13 4.63
N GLY A 27 10.99 -1.60 3.53
CA GLY A 27 11.70 -2.38 2.53
C GLY A 27 12.92 -3.11 3.08
N THR A 28 13.63 -2.51 4.05
CA THR A 28 14.75 -3.20 4.73
C THR A 28 14.27 -4.32 5.63
N PHE A 29 13.14 -4.16 6.32
CA PHE A 29 12.50 -5.24 7.06
C PHE A 29 12.07 -6.38 6.12
N THR A 30 11.40 -6.08 5.01
CA THR A 30 10.99 -7.08 4.02
C THR A 30 12.17 -7.81 3.38
N ALA A 31 13.24 -7.09 3.03
CA ALA A 31 14.45 -7.69 2.49
C ALA A 31 15.15 -8.58 3.52
N SER A 32 15.21 -8.14 4.78
CA SER A 32 15.76 -8.94 5.88
C SER A 32 14.93 -10.20 6.15
N LEU A 33 13.59 -10.10 6.03
CA LEU A 33 12.66 -11.22 6.16
C LEU A 33 12.82 -12.22 5.02
N GLY A 34 12.82 -11.76 3.76
CA GLY A 34 12.97 -12.65 2.60
C GLY A 34 14.34 -13.32 2.55
N LEU A 35 15.38 -12.66 3.04
CA LEU A 35 16.69 -13.30 3.21
C LEU A 35 16.67 -14.33 4.34
N TRP A 36 15.99 -14.03 5.44
CA TRP A 36 15.79 -14.96 6.54
C TRP A 36 14.98 -16.20 6.12
N GLU A 37 13.88 -16.04 5.38
CA GLU A 37 13.07 -17.14 4.85
C GLU A 37 13.91 -18.06 3.97
N ARG A 38 14.72 -17.50 3.06
CA ARG A 38 15.63 -18.28 2.21
C ARG A 38 16.67 -19.06 3.02
N ILE A 39 17.17 -18.50 4.13
CA ILE A 39 18.11 -19.18 5.02
C ILE A 39 17.38 -20.25 5.86
N ALA A 40 16.16 -19.98 6.33
CA ALA A 40 15.32 -20.91 7.06
C ALA A 40 14.88 -22.11 6.20
N ASP A 41 14.53 -21.87 4.94
CA ASP A 41 14.21 -22.90 3.95
C ASP A 41 15.42 -23.77 3.65
N ARG A 42 16.60 -23.18 3.45
CA ARG A 42 17.85 -23.93 3.30
C ARG A 42 18.16 -24.77 4.54
N ARG A 43 17.82 -24.28 5.74
CA ARG A 43 17.92 -25.02 7.02
C ARG A 43 16.89 -26.15 7.12
N ALA A 44 15.67 -25.95 6.64
CA ALA A 44 14.63 -26.98 6.59
C ALA A 44 15.04 -28.11 5.63
N GLN A 45 15.53 -27.77 4.44
CA GLN A 45 16.02 -28.73 3.44
C GLN A 45 17.23 -29.54 3.95
N HIS A 46 18.20 -28.91 4.63
CA HIS A 46 19.35 -29.64 5.18
C HIS A 46 18.98 -30.56 6.34
N ARG A 47 18.05 -30.13 7.22
CA ARG A 47 17.51 -30.99 8.28
C ARG A 47 16.65 -32.12 7.72
N GLN A 48 15.94 -31.88 6.62
CA GLN A 48 15.19 -32.91 5.92
C GLN A 48 16.14 -33.94 5.33
N LYS A 49 17.18 -33.53 4.58
CA LYS A 49 18.20 -34.46 4.06
C LYS A 49 18.87 -35.31 5.14
N GLN A 50 19.22 -34.71 6.29
CA GLN A 50 19.81 -35.45 7.41
C GLN A 50 18.80 -36.40 8.07
N ARG A 51 17.52 -36.02 8.15
CA ARG A 51 16.46 -36.90 8.63
C ARG A 51 16.16 -38.02 7.63
N ASP A 52 16.14 -37.74 6.33
CA ASP A 52 15.92 -38.73 5.27
C ASP A 52 17.05 -39.77 5.28
N ILE A 53 18.32 -39.35 5.37
CA ILE A 53 19.48 -40.27 5.49
C ILE A 53 19.38 -41.15 6.75
N LYS A 54 18.97 -40.56 7.88
CA LYS A 54 18.80 -41.30 9.14
C LYS A 54 17.58 -42.24 9.09
N GLN A 55 16.50 -41.79 8.48
CA GLN A 55 15.26 -42.54 8.29
C GLN A 55 15.45 -43.67 7.29
N ASP A 56 16.23 -43.53 6.22
CA ASP A 56 16.52 -44.64 5.30
C ASP A 56 17.29 -45.78 5.99
N GLY A 57 18.13 -45.44 6.97
CA GLY A 57 18.77 -46.41 7.86
C GLY A 57 17.78 -47.07 8.83
N GLU A 58 16.97 -46.27 9.52
CA GLU A 58 15.98 -46.74 10.50
C GLU A 58 14.79 -47.49 9.83
N ILE A 59 14.37 -47.13 8.62
CA ILE A 59 13.29 -47.80 7.83
C ILE A 59 13.71 -49.21 7.42
N LYS A 60 15.02 -49.45 7.20
CA LYS A 60 15.54 -50.79 6.91
C LYS A 60 15.44 -51.70 8.12
N GLU A 61 15.65 -51.15 9.31
CA GLU A 61 15.54 -51.85 10.60
C GLU A 61 14.07 -51.99 11.05
N LEU A 62 13.27 -50.94 10.85
CA LEU A 62 11.84 -50.91 11.13
C LEU A 62 11.03 -51.81 10.20
N LYS A 63 11.38 -52.00 8.92
CA LYS A 63 10.68 -52.98 8.05
C LYS A 63 10.77 -54.41 8.60
N MET A 64 11.88 -54.75 9.22
CA MET A 64 12.09 -56.05 9.87
C MET A 64 11.24 -56.21 11.14
N GLN A 65 10.92 -55.10 11.83
CA GLN A 65 10.06 -55.07 13.02
C GLN A 65 8.58 -54.77 12.69
N PHE A 66 8.29 -54.22 11.51
CA PHE A 66 6.96 -53.81 11.04
C PHE A 66 6.10 -55.02 10.66
N GLU A 67 6.68 -56.07 10.09
CA GLU A 67 5.99 -57.35 9.87
C GLU A 67 5.46 -57.94 11.19
N GLU A 68 6.18 -57.71 12.29
CA GLU A 68 5.84 -58.19 13.63
C GLU A 68 4.85 -57.26 14.37
N ALA A 69 4.89 -55.95 14.09
CA ALA A 69 4.07 -54.93 14.75
C ALA A 69 2.79 -54.51 13.99
N GLN A 70 2.68 -54.82 12.70
CA GLN A 70 1.51 -54.52 11.86
C GLN A 70 0.22 -55.19 12.39
N GLN A 71 0.34 -56.31 13.10
CA GLN A 71 -0.78 -56.95 13.82
C GLN A 71 -1.25 -56.20 15.08
N LYS A 72 -0.48 -55.22 15.59
CA LYS A 72 -0.79 -54.48 16.83
C LYS A 72 -1.17 -53.00 16.62
N ALA A 73 -0.88 -52.42 15.45
CA ALA A 73 -0.99 -50.97 15.23
C ALA A 73 -2.35 -50.47 14.71
N GLU A 74 -3.22 -51.37 14.21
CA GLU A 74 -4.56 -51.01 13.70
C GLU A 74 -5.45 -50.32 14.76
N LYS A 75 -5.09 -50.44 16.05
CA LYS A 75 -5.82 -49.84 17.19
C LYS A 75 -5.28 -48.49 17.69
N ARG A 76 -4.21 -47.93 17.12
CA ARG A 76 -3.57 -46.67 17.63
C ARG A 76 -3.76 -45.46 16.73
N GLN A 77 -4.51 -45.61 15.65
CA GLN A 77 -4.67 -44.60 14.59
C GLN A 77 -5.57 -43.42 15.01
N GLU A 78 -6.33 -43.53 16.09
CA GLU A 78 -7.26 -42.47 16.55
C GLU A 78 -6.61 -41.41 17.47
N GLU A 79 -5.37 -41.60 17.93
CA GLU A 79 -4.73 -40.70 18.91
C GLU A 79 -3.77 -39.67 18.27
N ILE A 80 -3.32 -39.89 17.03
CA ILE A 80 -2.28 -39.08 16.38
C ILE A 80 -2.84 -37.80 15.71
N ASP A 81 -4.12 -37.77 15.35
CA ASP A 81 -4.74 -36.60 14.70
C ASP A 81 -4.91 -35.37 15.63
N ARG A 82 -4.74 -35.52 16.95
CA ARG A 82 -4.84 -34.41 17.92
C ARG A 82 -3.55 -33.65 18.19
N LEU A 83 -2.41 -34.02 17.59
CA LEU A 83 -1.12 -33.35 17.82
C LEU A 83 -0.57 -32.58 16.60
N ARG A 84 -1.36 -32.40 15.53
CA ARG A 84 -0.87 -31.80 14.27
C ARG A 84 -1.21 -30.31 14.05
N THR A 85 -1.38 -29.54 15.12
CA THR A 85 -1.43 -28.06 15.08
C THR A 85 -0.55 -27.48 16.18
N GLY A 86 0.74 -27.43 15.93
CA GLY A 86 1.71 -26.88 16.88
C GLY A 86 3.15 -27.06 16.43
N ARG A 87 3.52 -26.48 15.28
CA ARG A 87 4.93 -26.28 14.94
C ARG A 87 5.29 -24.82 15.16
N GLY A 88 6.16 -24.62 16.16
CA GLY A 88 6.60 -23.33 16.65
C GLY A 88 7.18 -22.46 15.55
N ARG A 89 6.48 -21.35 15.33
CA ARG A 89 7.00 -19.98 15.42
C ARG A 89 8.50 -19.86 15.16
N ASP A 90 8.80 -19.48 13.94
CA ASP A 90 10.01 -18.75 13.63
C ASP A 90 9.97 -17.38 14.32
N ASP A 91 10.57 -17.30 15.51
CA ASP A 91 10.52 -16.15 16.42
C ASP A 91 11.04 -14.86 15.77
N VAL A 92 12.01 -14.98 14.85
CA VAL A 92 12.67 -13.83 14.21
C VAL A 92 11.77 -13.22 13.13
N GLY A 93 11.23 -14.04 12.22
CA GLY A 93 10.38 -13.56 11.13
C GLY A 93 9.08 -12.94 11.64
N SER A 94 8.44 -13.58 12.63
CA SER A 94 7.24 -13.04 13.27
C SER A 94 7.49 -11.75 14.07
N ASN A 95 8.72 -11.53 14.56
CA ASN A 95 9.09 -10.28 15.22
C ASN A 95 9.26 -9.14 14.21
N PHE A 96 9.96 -9.38 13.11
CA PHE A 96 10.14 -8.38 12.05
C PHE A 96 8.81 -7.96 11.41
N GLU A 97 7.92 -8.90 11.12
CA GLU A 97 6.60 -8.60 10.55
C GLU A 97 5.74 -7.76 11.51
N ARG A 98 5.73 -8.12 12.80
CA ARG A 98 5.05 -7.34 13.83
C ARG A 98 5.64 -5.94 13.95
N ASP A 99 6.97 -5.85 14.00
CA ASP A 99 7.67 -4.58 14.19
C ASP A 99 7.40 -3.61 13.03
N MET A 100 7.42 -4.14 11.80
CA MET A 100 7.05 -3.43 10.58
C MET A 100 5.60 -2.90 10.65
N MET A 101 4.64 -3.76 10.99
CA MET A 101 3.23 -3.34 11.09
C MET A 101 3.01 -2.24 12.13
N MET A 102 3.77 -2.25 13.23
CA MET A 102 3.68 -1.22 14.27
C MET A 102 4.19 0.14 13.78
N VAL A 103 5.35 0.18 13.12
CA VAL A 103 5.91 1.41 12.57
C VAL A 103 5.01 1.97 11.47
N GLN A 104 4.53 1.10 10.57
CA GLN A 104 3.63 1.49 9.49
C GLN A 104 2.31 2.06 10.03
N ARG A 105 1.69 1.40 11.01
CA ARG A 105 0.47 1.91 11.66
C ARG A 105 0.69 3.26 12.32
N MET A 106 1.84 3.46 12.98
CA MET A 106 2.17 4.72 13.64
C MET A 106 2.36 5.85 12.62
N TYR A 107 3.02 5.57 11.49
CA TYR A 107 3.14 6.50 10.39
C TYR A 107 1.77 6.86 9.79
N ASP A 108 0.96 5.85 9.47
CA ASP A 108 -0.39 6.04 8.90
C ASP A 108 -1.28 6.87 9.82
N GLN A 109 -1.18 6.66 11.14
CA GLN A 109 -1.89 7.45 12.14
C GLN A 109 -1.42 8.91 12.16
N GLY A 110 -0.12 9.17 12.08
CA GLY A 110 0.43 10.52 12.03
C GLY A 110 0.06 11.25 10.74
N TYR A 111 0.12 10.53 9.62
CA TYR A 111 -0.29 11.02 8.31
C TYR A 111 -1.79 11.33 8.26
N GLY A 112 -2.64 10.45 8.81
CA GLY A 112 -4.08 10.69 8.86
C GLY A 112 -4.49 11.90 9.69
N ARG A 113 -3.68 12.32 10.67
CA ARG A 113 -3.96 13.48 11.53
C ARG A 113 -3.39 14.80 10.99
N ILE A 114 -2.15 14.77 10.49
CA ILE A 114 -1.37 15.97 10.16
C ILE A 114 -1.24 16.15 8.63
N GLY A 115 -1.56 15.12 7.85
CA GLY A 115 -1.58 15.15 6.39
C GLY A 115 -0.20 15.24 5.75
N SER A 116 -0.13 15.93 4.62
CA SER A 116 1.09 16.07 3.81
C SER A 116 2.29 16.64 4.58
N ARG A 117 2.05 17.48 5.61
CA ARG A 117 3.12 18.03 6.47
C ARG A 117 3.84 16.95 7.27
N PHE A 118 3.16 15.87 7.64
CA PHE A 118 3.76 14.74 8.34
C PHE A 118 4.50 13.79 7.40
N ALA A 119 4.00 13.60 6.17
CA ALA A 119 4.73 12.86 5.13
C ALA A 119 5.98 13.59 4.63
N GLN A 120 5.94 14.92 4.65
CA GLN A 120 7.11 15.75 4.36
C GLN A 120 8.11 15.70 5.52
N GLY A 121 7.62 15.84 6.76
CA GLY A 121 8.44 15.76 7.96
C GLY A 121 9.26 17.00 8.25
N ASP A 122 10.04 16.92 9.33
CA ASP A 122 11.09 17.88 9.68
C ASP A 122 12.49 17.23 9.58
N PRO A 123 13.58 18.01 9.44
CA PRO A 123 14.93 17.45 9.35
C PRO A 123 15.32 16.57 10.56
N ILE A 124 14.64 16.77 11.70
CA ILE A 124 14.84 16.01 12.92
C ILE A 124 14.32 14.58 12.76
N ILE A 125 13.06 14.39 12.35
CA ILE A 125 12.52 13.04 12.12
C ILE A 125 13.24 12.33 10.96
N GLU A 126 13.62 13.06 9.92
CA GLU A 126 14.38 12.50 8.79
C GLU A 126 15.70 11.90 9.25
N ASN A 127 16.49 12.65 10.02
CA ASN A 127 17.78 12.19 10.54
C ASN A 127 17.60 11.01 11.51
N GLN A 128 16.62 11.09 12.40
CA GLN A 128 16.32 10.02 13.36
C GLN A 128 15.96 8.71 12.66
N LEU A 129 15.08 8.74 11.65
CA LEU A 129 14.69 7.54 10.91
C LEU A 129 15.84 7.00 10.05
N GLN A 130 16.63 7.87 9.41
CA GLN A 130 17.84 7.45 8.69
C GLN A 130 18.84 6.73 9.58
N ALA A 131 19.06 7.23 10.80
CA ALA A 131 19.94 6.58 11.77
C ALA A 131 19.48 5.17 12.11
N GLN A 132 18.16 4.95 12.27
CA GLN A 132 17.62 3.60 12.53
C GLN A 132 17.77 2.67 11.34
N ILE A 133 17.56 3.15 10.10
CA ILE A 133 17.79 2.37 8.88
C ILE A 133 19.24 1.89 8.83
N ILE A 134 20.19 2.80 9.04
CA ILE A 134 21.62 2.48 8.98
C ILE A 134 22.01 1.49 10.08
N ALA A 135 21.57 1.70 11.32
CA ALA A 135 21.89 0.82 12.45
C ALA A 135 21.36 -0.60 12.24
N LEU A 136 20.12 -0.73 11.75
CA LEU A 136 19.52 -2.03 11.46
C LEU A 136 20.24 -2.72 10.30
N GLN A 137 20.50 -2.00 9.21
CA GLN A 137 21.25 -2.52 8.05
C GLN A 137 22.65 -2.99 8.45
N GLN A 138 23.39 -2.20 9.22
CA GLN A 138 24.73 -2.56 9.70
C GLN A 138 24.71 -3.84 10.53
N THR A 139 23.73 -3.99 11.42
CA THR A 139 23.61 -5.19 12.26
C THR A 139 23.27 -6.42 11.44
N VAL A 140 22.32 -6.31 10.49
CA VAL A 140 21.95 -7.39 9.58
C VAL A 140 23.15 -7.80 8.73
N ILE A 141 23.84 -6.84 8.12
CA ILE A 141 25.01 -7.09 7.28
C ILE A 141 26.13 -7.76 8.10
N SER A 142 26.45 -7.25 9.30
CA SER A 142 27.49 -7.84 10.15
C SER A 142 27.18 -9.29 10.52
N VAL A 143 25.94 -9.58 10.93
CA VAL A 143 25.52 -10.95 11.29
C VAL A 143 25.61 -11.90 10.09
N LEU A 144 25.22 -11.44 8.90
CA LEU A 144 25.27 -12.25 7.69
C LEU A 144 26.70 -12.43 7.17
N GLN A 145 27.52 -11.37 7.22
CA GLN A 145 28.93 -11.43 6.85
C GLN A 145 29.68 -12.39 7.76
N ASP A 146 29.50 -12.31 9.08
CA ASP A 146 30.12 -13.22 10.03
C ASP A 146 29.74 -14.69 9.77
N ALA A 147 28.47 -14.94 9.45
CA ALA A 147 27.98 -16.26 9.10
C ALA A 147 28.59 -16.78 7.79
N LEU A 148 28.70 -15.92 6.76
CA LEU A 148 29.27 -16.24 5.46
C LEU A 148 30.80 -16.45 5.53
N TYR A 149 31.53 -15.57 6.20
CA TYR A 149 32.99 -15.66 6.35
C TYR A 149 33.42 -16.87 7.15
N SER A 150 32.61 -17.28 8.13
CA SER A 150 32.90 -18.44 8.97
C SER A 150 32.30 -19.75 8.42
N ASP A 151 31.65 -19.71 7.25
CA ASP A 151 30.86 -20.80 6.64
C ASP A 151 30.00 -21.56 7.66
N ARG A 152 29.41 -20.81 8.60
CA ARG A 152 28.67 -21.36 9.74
C ARG A 152 27.21 -20.95 9.68
N GLN A 153 26.35 -21.78 10.25
CA GLN A 153 24.94 -21.42 10.40
C GLN A 153 24.77 -20.24 11.37
N LEU A 154 23.71 -19.46 11.15
CA LEU A 154 23.27 -18.44 12.10
C LEU A 154 22.97 -19.12 13.45
N THR A 155 23.70 -18.68 14.47
CA THR A 155 23.57 -19.21 15.82
C THR A 155 22.41 -18.55 16.55
N ARG A 156 22.03 -19.10 17.71
CA ARG A 156 21.06 -18.46 18.60
C ARG A 156 21.50 -17.07 19.05
N ALA A 157 22.81 -16.85 19.24
CA ALA A 157 23.35 -15.54 19.56
C ALA A 157 23.12 -14.52 18.41
N ASP A 158 23.34 -14.93 17.16
CA ASP A 158 23.08 -14.10 15.98
C ASP A 158 21.60 -13.73 15.85
N MET A 159 20.71 -14.69 16.10
CA MET A 159 19.26 -14.45 16.11
C MET A 159 18.86 -13.46 17.20
N THR A 160 19.48 -13.55 18.38
CA THR A 160 19.19 -12.64 19.50
C THR A 160 19.66 -11.22 19.18
N LYS A 161 20.83 -11.08 18.51
CA LYS A 161 21.31 -9.78 18.01
C LYS A 161 20.34 -9.16 17.00
N LEU A 162 19.82 -9.94 16.06
CA LEU A 162 18.86 -9.46 15.07
C LEU A 162 17.53 -9.01 15.72
N ILE A 163 17.00 -9.80 16.66
CA ILE A 163 15.78 -9.45 17.39
C ILE A 163 15.99 -8.17 18.22
N ASN A 164 17.12 -8.05 18.92
CA ASN A 164 17.42 -6.86 19.71
C ASN A 164 17.53 -5.61 18.84
N ALA A 165 18.24 -5.70 17.71
CA ALA A 165 18.36 -4.59 16.77
C ALA A 165 17.01 -4.22 16.13
N SER A 166 16.17 -5.22 15.83
CA SER A 166 14.79 -4.99 15.36
C SER A 166 13.96 -4.22 16.38
N ASN A 167 14.01 -4.66 17.64
CA ASN A 167 13.26 -4.05 18.73
C ASN A 167 13.73 -2.62 19.00
N GLU A 168 15.04 -2.36 19.04
CA GLU A 168 15.59 -1.01 19.17
C GLU A 168 15.20 -0.11 17.99
N ALA A 169 15.36 -0.60 16.75
CA ALA A 169 14.99 0.15 15.56
C ALA A 169 13.50 0.50 15.57
N ARG A 170 12.63 -0.43 16.01
CA ARG A 170 11.20 -0.16 16.18
C ARG A 170 10.94 0.89 17.25
N GLU A 171 11.41 0.70 18.47
CA GLU A 171 11.12 1.61 19.58
C GLU A 171 11.58 3.04 19.25
N ASN A 172 12.80 3.17 18.74
CA ASN A 172 13.35 4.46 18.34
C ASN A 172 12.58 5.09 17.17
N SER A 173 12.13 4.29 16.20
CA SER A 173 11.30 4.79 15.08
C SER A 173 9.92 5.23 15.55
N LEU A 174 9.28 4.48 16.46
CA LEU A 174 7.99 4.85 17.04
C LEU A 174 8.10 6.13 17.87
N GLU A 175 9.17 6.27 18.64
CA GLU A 175 9.42 7.47 19.45
C GLU A 175 9.69 8.69 18.56
N ALA A 176 10.51 8.55 17.52
CA ALA A 176 10.74 9.61 16.53
C ALA A 176 9.42 10.06 15.85
N LEU A 177 8.57 9.10 15.47
CA LEU A 177 7.24 9.38 14.89
C LEU A 177 6.31 10.09 15.87
N ARG A 178 6.27 9.68 17.15
CA ARG A 178 5.46 10.36 18.18
C ARG A 178 5.94 11.78 18.43
N GLN A 179 7.24 11.99 18.56
CA GLN A 179 7.80 13.33 18.77
C GLN A 179 7.52 14.23 17.56
N ALA A 180 7.61 13.70 16.34
CA ALA A 180 7.23 14.44 15.14
C ALA A 180 5.74 14.79 15.10
N GLN A 181 4.86 13.89 15.55
CA GLN A 181 3.43 14.20 15.69
C GLN A 181 3.20 15.37 16.66
N GLN A 182 3.92 15.42 17.78
CA GLN A 182 3.82 16.52 18.74
C GLN A 182 4.35 17.83 18.17
N ARG A 183 5.52 17.82 17.51
CA ARG A 183 6.14 19.02 16.92
C ARG A 183 5.31 19.58 15.76
N LEU A 184 4.81 18.72 14.88
CA LEU A 184 4.07 19.12 13.69
C LEU A 184 2.58 19.37 13.98
N GLY A 185 2.02 18.72 15.01
CA GLY A 185 0.64 18.92 15.47
C GLY A 185 0.44 20.08 16.44
N GLY A 186 1.49 20.52 17.15
CA GLY A 186 1.41 21.57 18.18
C GLY A 186 1.20 23.01 17.68
N SER A 187 1.15 23.24 16.36
CA SER A 187 1.09 24.59 15.79
C SER A 187 -0.33 25.21 15.72
N GLN A 188 -1.34 24.59 16.35
CA GLN A 188 -2.75 25.05 16.29
C GLN A 188 -3.33 25.55 17.63
N VAL A 189 -2.55 25.65 18.72
CA VAL A 189 -3.12 26.04 20.05
C VAL A 189 -2.48 27.28 20.68
N SER A 190 -1.73 28.10 19.94
CA SER A 190 -1.25 29.38 20.47
C SER A 190 -1.01 30.43 19.39
N ASN A 191 -2.08 31.07 18.93
CA ASN A 191 -1.99 32.45 18.45
C ASN A 191 -3.31 33.21 18.62
N GLY A 192 -3.91 33.09 19.80
CA GLY A 192 -4.74 34.16 20.33
C GLY A 192 -3.82 35.17 20.99
N SER A 193 -3.55 36.30 20.33
CA SER A 193 -3.58 37.64 20.90
C SER A 193 -2.79 38.67 20.06
N HIS A 194 -3.34 39.89 20.02
CA HIS A 194 -2.74 41.17 19.61
C HIS A 194 -2.64 41.48 18.11
N ARG A 195 -3.75 41.98 17.54
CA ARG A 195 -3.65 43.10 16.59
C ARG A 195 -4.45 44.29 17.11
N SER A 196 -3.70 45.36 17.32
CA SER A 196 -4.11 46.63 17.89
C SER A 196 -5.26 47.28 17.12
N ALA A 197 -6.17 47.87 17.89
CA ALA A 197 -7.18 48.80 17.39
C ALA A 197 -6.52 50.01 16.72
N SER A 198 -7.06 50.40 15.56
CA SER A 198 -6.94 51.76 15.02
C SER A 198 -8.25 52.12 14.32
N PRO A 199 -8.67 53.40 14.34
CA PRO A 199 -10.07 53.76 14.17
C PRO A 199 -10.47 54.05 12.72
N LEU A 200 -11.73 53.70 12.47
CA LEU A 200 -12.69 54.13 11.44
C LEU A 200 -12.23 55.24 10.47
N ARG A 201 -12.25 54.92 9.16
CA ARG A 201 -12.72 55.86 8.14
C ARG A 201 -13.45 55.13 7.00
N SER A 202 -14.63 55.67 6.72
CA SER A 202 -15.74 55.22 5.87
C SER A 202 -15.46 55.15 4.38
N LEU A 203 -15.98 54.11 3.70
CA LEU A 203 -16.79 54.15 2.47
C LEU A 203 -17.56 52.80 2.33
N PRO A 204 -18.82 52.75 1.86
CA PRO A 204 -19.60 51.51 1.77
C PRO A 204 -19.36 50.80 0.42
N PRO A 205 -19.10 49.48 0.38
CA PRO A 205 -19.24 48.68 -0.83
C PRO A 205 -20.70 48.20 -0.98
N PRO A 206 -21.18 47.97 -2.22
CA PRO A 206 -22.58 47.69 -2.50
C PRO A 206 -23.02 46.36 -1.87
N GLN A 207 -24.20 46.38 -1.26
CA GLN A 207 -24.92 45.20 -0.79
C GLN A 207 -25.16 44.25 -1.97
N ARG A 208 -24.36 43.18 -2.06
CA ARG A 208 -24.85 41.93 -2.64
C ARG A 208 -25.49 41.14 -1.52
N ALA A 209 -26.80 40.94 -1.68
CA ALA A 209 -27.61 40.13 -0.78
C ALA A 209 -26.93 38.77 -0.54
N PRO A 210 -26.81 38.31 0.72
CA PRO A 210 -26.63 36.90 0.98
C PRO A 210 -27.93 36.22 0.55
N SER A 211 -27.91 35.52 -0.58
CA SER A 211 -29.01 34.62 -0.92
C SER A 211 -29.02 33.50 0.09
N ALA A 212 -29.90 33.66 1.08
CA ALA A 212 -30.56 32.64 1.88
C ALA A 212 -29.67 31.49 2.39
N VAL A 213 -29.19 31.66 3.63
CA VAL A 213 -29.11 30.53 4.55
C VAL A 213 -30.54 30.04 4.76
N LEU A 214 -30.95 29.04 3.99
CA LEU A 214 -32.10 28.22 4.35
C LEU A 214 -31.60 27.24 5.41
N ASP A 215 -31.85 27.60 6.66
CA ASP A 215 -31.91 26.67 7.79
C ASP A 215 -32.99 25.60 7.46
N GLY A 216 -32.53 24.51 6.87
CA GLY A 216 -33.28 23.28 6.61
C GLY A 216 -32.45 22.11 7.10
N PRO A 217 -33.06 20.93 7.38
CA PRO A 217 -32.40 19.85 8.10
C PRO A 217 -31.09 19.48 7.40
N GLU A 218 -30.02 19.35 8.20
CA GLU A 218 -28.62 19.18 7.80
C GLU A 218 -28.46 18.41 6.47
N GLN A 219 -28.39 19.15 5.36
CA GLN A 219 -28.19 18.55 4.05
C GLN A 219 -26.72 18.20 3.91
N LEU A 220 -26.44 16.90 4.07
CA LEU A 220 -25.09 16.32 3.98
C LEU A 220 -24.34 16.75 2.71
N PHE A 221 -25.05 16.89 1.59
CA PHE A 221 -24.47 17.26 0.30
C PHE A 221 -24.77 18.72 -0.04
N CYS A 222 -23.81 19.35 -0.72
CA CYS A 222 -24.01 20.67 -1.31
C CYS A 222 -25.19 20.67 -2.29
N PRO A 223 -25.99 21.77 -2.41
CA PRO A 223 -27.07 21.87 -3.39
C PRO A 223 -26.65 21.55 -4.82
N TYR A 224 -25.44 21.96 -5.22
CA TYR A 224 -24.90 21.64 -6.54
C TYR A 224 -24.53 20.16 -6.69
N ALA A 225 -24.02 19.53 -5.62
CA ALA A 225 -23.77 18.09 -5.61
C ALA A 225 -25.08 17.30 -5.75
N LEU A 226 -26.12 17.68 -4.99
CA LEU A 226 -27.45 17.05 -5.08
C LEU A 226 -28.05 17.16 -6.49
N ASP A 227 -27.89 18.30 -7.15
CA ASP A 227 -28.33 18.49 -8.53
C ASP A 227 -27.64 17.54 -9.50
N ILE A 228 -26.34 17.31 -9.30
CA ILE A 228 -25.55 16.37 -10.11
C ILE A 228 -26.02 14.93 -9.87
N GLN A 229 -26.29 14.57 -8.61
CA GLN A 229 -26.80 13.24 -8.24
C GLN A 229 -28.20 12.98 -8.82
N ARG A 230 -29.10 13.98 -8.80
CA ARG A 230 -30.48 13.86 -9.27
C ARG A 230 -30.60 13.84 -10.79
N ILE A 231 -29.66 14.46 -11.49
CA ILE A 231 -29.68 14.61 -12.95
C ILE A 231 -28.42 13.95 -13.54
N PRO A 232 -28.49 12.65 -13.89
CA PRO A 232 -27.33 11.85 -14.30
C PRO A 232 -26.52 12.42 -15.48
N ASN A 233 -27.16 13.19 -16.37
CA ASN A 233 -26.52 13.78 -17.56
C ASN A 233 -26.31 15.30 -17.45
N LYS A 234 -26.44 15.90 -16.26
CA LYS A 234 -26.20 17.34 -16.07
C LYS A 234 -24.72 17.63 -16.29
N PRO A 235 -24.31 18.48 -17.25
CA PRO A 235 -22.89 18.82 -17.41
C PRO A 235 -22.36 19.53 -16.17
N LEU A 236 -21.06 19.34 -15.87
CA LEU A 236 -20.39 20.13 -14.84
C LEU A 236 -20.37 21.61 -15.25
N ALA A 237 -20.37 22.50 -14.26
CA ALA A 237 -20.33 23.93 -14.48
C ALA A 237 -19.01 24.32 -15.16
N ALA A 238 -19.01 25.44 -15.89
CA ALA A 238 -17.83 25.92 -16.62
C ALA A 238 -16.60 26.14 -15.71
N SER A 239 -16.79 26.36 -14.40
CA SER A 239 -15.70 26.43 -13.43
C SER A 239 -14.90 25.13 -13.30
N PHE A 240 -15.47 23.98 -13.65
CA PHE A 240 -14.81 22.67 -13.65
C PHE A 240 -14.26 22.26 -15.02
N ALA A 241 -14.42 23.09 -16.06
CA ALA A 241 -13.81 22.83 -17.36
C ALA A 241 -12.26 22.92 -17.28
N PRO A 242 -11.53 22.36 -18.26
CA PRO A 242 -10.07 22.49 -18.31
C PRO A 242 -9.59 23.94 -18.20
N GLY A 243 -8.70 24.20 -17.23
CA GLY A 243 -8.22 25.54 -16.89
C GLY A 243 -9.19 26.40 -16.07
N GLY A 244 -10.31 25.83 -15.62
CA GLY A 244 -11.28 26.49 -14.74
C GLY A 244 -10.81 26.59 -13.29
N SER A 245 -11.51 27.39 -12.49
CA SER A 245 -11.15 27.66 -11.08
C SER A 245 -11.47 26.52 -10.12
N CYS A 246 -12.17 25.47 -10.56
CA CYS A 246 -12.65 24.34 -9.76
C CYS A 246 -13.48 24.78 -8.53
N VAL A 247 -14.16 25.93 -8.67
CA VAL A 247 -15.03 26.50 -7.63
C VAL A 247 -16.46 26.05 -7.86
N CYS A 248 -17.10 25.53 -6.82
CA CYS A 248 -18.50 25.16 -6.85
C CYS A 248 -19.40 26.40 -6.97
N PRO A 249 -20.35 26.45 -7.93
CA PRO A 249 -21.19 27.63 -8.13
C PRO A 249 -22.25 27.84 -7.03
N ALA A 250 -22.54 26.81 -6.21
CA ALA A 250 -23.54 26.92 -5.13
C ALA A 250 -22.92 27.28 -3.78
N CYS A 251 -21.91 26.54 -3.32
CA CYS A 251 -21.28 26.81 -2.01
C CYS A 251 -20.05 27.73 -2.11
N GLY A 252 -19.53 28.02 -3.31
CA GLY A 252 -18.36 28.88 -3.50
C GLY A 252 -17.03 28.23 -3.10
N LEU A 253 -17.04 26.96 -2.72
CA LEU A 253 -15.84 26.25 -2.30
C LEU A 253 -14.96 25.87 -3.50
N GLN A 254 -13.65 26.06 -3.37
CA GLN A 254 -12.66 25.51 -4.29
C GLN A 254 -12.42 24.03 -3.95
N LEU A 255 -12.82 23.14 -4.86
CA LEU A 255 -12.63 21.70 -4.69
C LEU A 255 -11.24 21.29 -5.17
N ASP A 256 -10.60 20.36 -4.46
CA ASP A 256 -9.29 19.80 -4.81
C ASP A 256 -9.44 18.72 -5.90
N VAL A 257 -10.01 19.12 -7.03
CA VAL A 257 -10.20 18.26 -8.21
C VAL A 257 -10.19 19.07 -9.49
N THR A 258 -9.33 18.67 -10.42
CA THR A 258 -9.21 19.24 -11.76
C THR A 258 -9.93 18.39 -12.80
N SER A 259 -10.09 18.93 -14.01
CA SER A 259 -10.71 18.21 -15.14
C SER A 259 -9.89 17.03 -15.65
N GLU A 260 -8.59 17.01 -15.35
CA GLU A 260 -7.66 15.98 -15.79
C GLU A 260 -7.52 14.86 -14.76
N ASP A 261 -8.00 15.08 -13.52
CA ASP A 261 -7.88 14.09 -12.46
C ASP A 261 -8.80 12.90 -12.68
N PHE A 262 -8.21 11.72 -12.54
CA PHE A 262 -8.93 10.46 -12.48
C PHE A 262 -8.22 9.49 -11.53
N TRP A 263 -9.01 8.63 -10.90
CA TRP A 263 -8.50 7.58 -10.03
C TRP A 263 -8.94 6.22 -10.56
N MET A 264 -8.08 5.21 -10.37
CA MET A 264 -8.35 3.83 -10.77
C MET A 264 -8.49 2.96 -9.53
N ILE A 265 -9.60 2.24 -9.43
CA ILE A 265 -9.86 1.27 -8.35
C ILE A 265 -9.86 -0.13 -8.96
N GLY A 266 -8.91 -0.97 -8.55
CA GLY A 266 -8.87 -2.38 -8.92
C GLY A 266 -9.64 -3.25 -7.92
N LYS A 267 -10.57 -4.08 -8.41
CA LYS A 267 -11.33 -5.06 -7.64
C LYS A 267 -11.06 -6.47 -8.15
N ARG A 268 -10.68 -7.37 -7.26
CA ARG A 268 -10.48 -8.79 -7.60
C ARG A 268 -11.82 -9.51 -7.50
N THR A 269 -12.33 -9.99 -8.62
CA THR A 269 -13.60 -10.73 -8.70
C THR A 269 -13.31 -12.17 -9.13
N PRO A 270 -13.89 -13.18 -8.45
CA PRO A 270 -13.79 -14.56 -8.92
C PRO A 270 -14.57 -14.72 -10.23
N ILE A 271 -13.93 -15.32 -11.22
CA ILE A 271 -14.56 -15.74 -12.49
C ILE A 271 -14.43 -17.25 -12.59
N THR A 272 -15.54 -17.93 -12.87
CA THR A 272 -15.54 -19.35 -13.20
C THR A 272 -15.11 -19.51 -14.66
N VAL A 273 -13.91 -20.05 -14.86
CA VAL A 273 -13.39 -20.37 -16.19
C VAL A 273 -13.60 -21.84 -16.43
N TRP A 274 -14.44 -22.14 -17.44
CA TRP A 274 -14.63 -23.51 -17.92
C TRP A 274 -13.47 -23.90 -18.83
N ASP A 275 -12.65 -24.84 -18.39
CA ASP A 275 -11.59 -25.39 -19.22
C ASP A 275 -12.16 -26.46 -20.15
N LYS A 276 -12.23 -26.13 -21.45
CA LYS A 276 -12.73 -27.04 -22.49
C LYS A 276 -11.86 -28.29 -22.67
N THR A 277 -10.61 -28.28 -22.20
CA THR A 277 -9.68 -29.39 -22.36
C THR A 277 -9.73 -30.39 -21.20
N THR A 278 -9.97 -29.91 -19.98
CA THR A 278 -10.02 -30.76 -18.79
C THR A 278 -11.45 -31.04 -18.30
N GLY A 279 -12.44 -30.25 -18.73
CA GLY A 279 -13.85 -30.41 -18.35
C GLY A 279 -14.16 -29.97 -16.90
N TYR A 280 -13.21 -29.29 -16.24
CA TYR A 280 -13.36 -28.79 -14.88
C TYR A 280 -13.62 -27.28 -14.86
N GLU A 281 -14.45 -26.85 -13.91
CA GLU A 281 -14.58 -25.44 -13.54
C GLU A 281 -13.41 -25.05 -12.64
N SER A 282 -12.68 -24.02 -13.06
CA SER A 282 -11.62 -23.42 -12.25
C SER A 282 -12.01 -22.00 -11.87
N GLU A 283 -11.94 -21.68 -10.59
CA GLU A 283 -12.12 -20.31 -10.12
C GLU A 283 -10.81 -19.54 -10.32
N VAL A 284 -10.83 -18.60 -11.26
CA VAL A 284 -9.71 -17.70 -11.55
C VAL A 284 -10.10 -16.31 -11.08
N PHE A 285 -9.21 -15.63 -10.35
CA PHE A 285 -9.44 -14.25 -9.96
C PHE A 285 -9.07 -13.30 -11.09
N ASP A 286 -10.06 -12.57 -11.60
CA ASP A 286 -9.85 -11.47 -12.54
C ASP A 286 -9.85 -10.13 -11.79
N THR A 287 -9.14 -9.14 -12.32
CA THR A 287 -9.08 -7.80 -11.71
C THR A 287 -9.83 -6.82 -12.60
N ARG A 288 -11.01 -6.37 -12.12
CA ARG A 288 -11.80 -5.32 -12.77
C ARG A 288 -11.30 -3.96 -12.33
N GLU A 289 -11.13 -3.04 -13.26
CA GLU A 289 -10.67 -1.68 -12.98
C GLU A 289 -11.78 -0.65 -13.20
N PHE A 290 -12.02 0.19 -12.20
CA PHE A 290 -13.04 1.23 -12.22
C PHE A 290 -12.39 2.61 -12.23
N ARG A 291 -12.76 3.44 -13.20
CA ARG A 291 -12.31 4.82 -13.32
C ARG A 291 -13.27 5.77 -12.60
N LEU A 292 -12.76 6.46 -11.59
CA LEU A 292 -13.41 7.57 -10.90
C LEU A 292 -13.00 8.87 -11.58
N ALA A 293 -13.96 9.60 -12.12
CA ALA A 293 -13.73 10.89 -12.77
C ALA A 293 -14.08 12.07 -11.84
N GLN A 294 -13.64 13.28 -12.20
CA GLN A 294 -13.98 14.53 -11.51
C GLN A 294 -15.46 14.65 -11.12
N ARG A 295 -16.37 14.24 -12.01
CA ARG A 295 -17.81 14.29 -11.76
C ARG A 295 -18.24 13.53 -10.51
N PHE A 296 -17.66 12.34 -10.28
CA PHE A 296 -17.93 11.54 -9.09
C PHE A 296 -17.51 12.28 -7.81
N VAL A 297 -16.35 12.95 -7.84
CA VAL A 297 -15.86 13.72 -6.69
C VAL A 297 -16.75 14.93 -6.42
N VAL A 298 -17.19 15.63 -7.47
CA VAL A 298 -18.06 16.81 -7.35
C VAL A 298 -19.44 16.43 -6.81
N GLN A 299 -19.99 15.25 -7.10
CA GLN A 299 -21.26 14.84 -6.49
C GLN A 299 -21.15 14.43 -5.01
N CYS A 300 -19.93 14.19 -4.50
CA CYS A 300 -19.73 13.76 -3.13
C CYS A 300 -19.51 14.92 -2.16
N HIS A 301 -19.24 16.15 -2.62
CA HIS A 301 -18.85 17.22 -1.70
C HIS A 301 -19.99 17.75 -0.81
N THR A 302 -19.64 18.07 0.42
CA THR A 302 -20.50 18.74 1.41
C THR A 302 -20.35 20.27 1.30
N PRO A 303 -21.27 21.07 1.88
CA PRO A 303 -21.10 22.52 1.96
C PRO A 303 -19.84 22.96 2.71
N ASP A 304 -19.38 22.13 3.66
CA ASP A 304 -18.24 22.41 4.54
C ASP A 304 -16.87 22.06 3.90
N GLY A 305 -16.90 21.41 2.74
CA GLY A 305 -15.68 21.00 2.01
C GLY A 305 -15.13 19.63 2.37
N GLU A 306 -15.96 18.82 3.00
CA GLU A 306 -15.73 17.39 3.13
C GLU A 306 -16.42 16.65 1.97
N TYR A 307 -16.30 15.33 1.95
CA TYR A 307 -16.85 14.46 0.91
C TYR A 307 -17.64 13.33 1.54
N ALA A 308 -18.94 13.31 1.34
CA ALA A 308 -19.81 12.19 1.72
C ALA A 308 -19.88 11.17 0.57
N CYS A 309 -19.69 9.88 0.87
CA CYS A 309 -19.80 8.82 -0.14
C CYS A 309 -21.25 8.65 -0.60
N THR A 310 -21.51 8.88 -1.89
CA THR A 310 -22.85 8.72 -2.47
C THR A 310 -23.32 7.27 -2.51
N ILE A 311 -22.39 6.30 -2.55
CA ILE A 311 -22.70 4.87 -2.56
C ILE A 311 -23.19 4.43 -1.17
N CYS A 312 -22.50 4.80 -0.09
CA CYS A 312 -22.96 4.58 1.29
C CYS A 312 -24.34 5.18 1.55
N ASN A 313 -24.55 6.44 1.15
CA ASN A 313 -25.82 7.13 1.37
C ASN A 313 -27.00 6.42 0.64
N LYS A 314 -26.75 5.83 -0.54
CA LYS A 314 -27.76 5.01 -1.25
C LYS A 314 -27.96 3.63 -0.62
N GLY A 315 -26.91 3.05 -0.05
CA GLY A 315 -26.91 1.73 0.58
C GLY A 315 -27.48 1.68 2.01
N GLN A 316 -27.80 2.84 2.61
CA GLN A 316 -28.34 2.98 3.98
C GLN A 316 -27.42 2.45 5.10
N GLU A 317 -26.14 2.20 4.83
CA GLU A 317 -25.14 1.86 5.84
C GLU A 317 -24.20 3.04 6.04
N VAL A 318 -24.49 3.85 7.07
CA VAL A 318 -23.65 4.92 7.64
C VAL A 318 -23.02 5.88 6.63
N ASP A 319 -23.41 7.15 6.68
CA ASP A 319 -22.79 8.19 5.84
C ASP A 319 -21.29 8.29 6.11
N ALA A 320 -20.50 7.83 5.15
CA ALA A 320 -19.05 7.91 5.21
C ALA A 320 -18.60 9.31 4.79
N ILE A 321 -18.19 10.11 5.78
CA ILE A 321 -17.65 11.45 5.57
C ILE A 321 -16.12 11.37 5.50
N CYS A 322 -15.59 11.81 4.36
CA CYS A 322 -14.19 11.79 3.99
C CYS A 322 -13.66 13.23 3.90
N ARG A 323 -12.55 13.56 4.56
CA ARG A 323 -12.02 14.94 4.59
C ARG A 323 -11.34 15.39 3.29
N THR A 324 -10.94 14.44 2.46
CA THR A 324 -10.14 14.67 1.24
C THR A 324 -10.63 13.76 0.11
N VAL A 325 -10.33 14.12 -1.13
CA VAL A 325 -10.66 13.31 -2.30
C VAL A 325 -9.97 11.94 -2.23
N GLU A 326 -8.73 11.87 -1.76
CA GLU A 326 -8.00 10.61 -1.61
C GLU A 326 -8.64 9.70 -0.57
N SER A 327 -9.14 10.28 0.54
CA SER A 327 -9.88 9.50 1.54
C SER A 327 -11.19 8.95 1.00
N LEU A 328 -11.89 9.71 0.15
CA LEU A 328 -13.09 9.26 -0.55
C LEU A 328 -12.76 8.11 -1.51
N VAL A 329 -11.75 8.28 -2.36
CA VAL A 329 -11.31 7.25 -3.31
C VAL A 329 -10.89 5.97 -2.59
N LYS A 330 -10.11 6.10 -1.50
CA LYS A 330 -9.70 4.96 -0.67
C LYS A 330 -10.91 4.28 -0.06
N HIS A 331 -11.84 5.03 0.52
CA HIS A 331 -13.06 4.49 1.10
C HIS A 331 -13.86 3.71 0.06
N VAL A 332 -14.10 4.29 -1.13
CA VAL A 332 -14.77 3.61 -2.24
C VAL A 332 -14.04 2.33 -2.65
N GLY A 333 -12.70 2.39 -2.70
CA GLY A 333 -11.86 1.26 -3.06
C GLY A 333 -11.78 0.16 -2.00
N THR A 334 -12.05 0.45 -0.72
CA THR A 334 -11.96 -0.55 0.35
C THR A 334 -13.31 -1.12 0.77
N TYR A 335 -14.36 -0.30 0.80
CA TYR A 335 -15.64 -0.67 1.41
C TYR A 335 -16.71 -1.08 0.41
N HIS A 336 -16.66 -0.61 -0.83
CA HIS A 336 -17.66 -0.97 -1.85
C HIS A 336 -17.19 -2.13 -2.72
N ASP A 337 -18.07 -3.08 -3.04
CA ASP A 337 -17.72 -4.21 -3.90
C ASP A 337 -17.79 -3.86 -5.40
N ALA A 338 -17.39 -4.79 -6.28
CA ALA A 338 -17.43 -4.52 -7.72
C ALA A 338 -18.86 -4.30 -8.24
N ALA A 339 -19.87 -4.93 -7.65
CA ALA A 339 -21.26 -4.82 -8.08
C ALA A 339 -21.86 -3.45 -7.73
N GLU A 340 -21.49 -2.88 -6.59
CA GLU A 340 -21.85 -1.52 -6.19
C GLU A 340 -21.19 -0.48 -7.09
N LEU A 341 -19.91 -0.66 -7.43
CA LEU A 341 -19.20 0.24 -8.33
C LEU A 341 -19.78 0.21 -9.75
N GLU A 342 -20.23 -0.94 -10.24
CA GLU A 342 -20.90 -1.09 -11.55
C GLU A 342 -22.26 -0.37 -11.62
N ARG A 343 -22.96 -0.25 -10.49
CA ARG A 343 -24.26 0.43 -10.42
C ARG A 343 -24.13 1.95 -10.41
N GLU A 344 -22.96 2.49 -10.10
CA GLU A 344 -22.74 3.93 -10.08
C GLU A 344 -22.48 4.48 -11.49
N PRO A 345 -23.34 5.37 -12.02
CA PRO A 345 -23.27 5.83 -13.41
C PRO A 345 -22.03 6.67 -13.72
N ASP A 346 -21.44 7.29 -12.70
CA ASP A 346 -20.25 8.13 -12.82
C ASP A 346 -18.94 7.33 -12.71
N LEU A 347 -19.04 6.02 -12.45
CA LEU A 347 -17.91 5.09 -12.48
C LEU A 347 -17.92 4.33 -13.80
N ARG A 348 -16.78 4.35 -14.50
CA ARG A 348 -16.64 3.60 -15.77
C ARG A 348 -15.71 2.43 -15.56
N GLU A 349 -16.21 1.22 -15.79
CA GLU A 349 -15.35 0.04 -15.88
C GLU A 349 -14.47 0.17 -17.14
N VAL A 350 -13.15 0.04 -16.94
CA VAL A 350 -12.18 0.00 -18.03
C VAL A 350 -11.73 -1.44 -18.18
N LYS A 351 -12.12 -2.08 -19.29
CA LYS A 351 -11.62 -3.42 -19.63
C LYS A 351 -10.14 -3.30 -19.99
N VAL A 352 -9.26 -3.74 -19.09
CA VAL A 352 -7.85 -3.90 -19.40
C VAL A 352 -7.69 -5.19 -20.20
N GLU A 353 -7.28 -5.07 -21.46
CA GLU A 353 -6.81 -6.25 -22.19
C GLU A 353 -5.54 -6.77 -21.50
N THR A 354 -5.66 -7.84 -20.73
CA THR A 354 -4.57 -8.54 -20.03
C THR A 354 -3.50 -9.12 -20.96
N LYS A 355 -3.55 -8.83 -22.27
CA LYS A 355 -2.63 -9.34 -23.29
C LYS A 355 -1.30 -8.58 -23.40
N ARG A 356 -1.09 -7.50 -22.63
CA ARG A 356 0.09 -6.62 -22.79
C ARG A 356 0.90 -6.34 -21.52
N LEU A 357 0.99 -7.29 -20.58
CA LEU A 357 1.93 -7.17 -19.44
C LEU A 357 2.98 -8.28 -19.35
N SER A 358 3.03 -9.21 -20.31
CA SER A 358 4.24 -10.01 -20.52
C SER A 358 5.20 -9.25 -21.43
N LEU A 359 6.30 -8.77 -20.86
CA LEU A 359 7.49 -8.42 -21.65
C LEU A 359 7.86 -9.65 -22.50
N PRO A 360 8.19 -9.48 -23.80
CA PRO A 360 8.70 -10.59 -24.60
C PRO A 360 9.94 -11.15 -23.91
N ALA A 361 10.02 -12.47 -23.79
CA ALA A 361 11.23 -13.13 -23.32
C ALA A 361 12.42 -12.65 -24.17
N PRO A 362 13.58 -12.32 -23.56
CA PRO A 362 14.77 -11.99 -24.33
C PRO A 362 15.10 -13.18 -25.25
N PRO A 363 15.50 -12.92 -26.50
CA PRO A 363 15.85 -13.99 -27.43
C PRO A 363 16.98 -14.83 -26.84
N PRO A 364 16.97 -16.16 -27.04
CA PRO A 364 18.02 -17.02 -26.55
C PRO A 364 19.37 -16.58 -27.13
N LEU A 365 20.37 -16.42 -26.26
CA LEU A 365 21.75 -16.19 -26.65
C LEU A 365 22.19 -17.36 -27.53
N SER A 366 22.28 -17.13 -28.83
CA SER A 366 22.81 -18.11 -29.78
C SER A 366 24.29 -18.33 -29.48
N SER A 367 24.61 -19.54 -29.08
CA SER A 367 25.95 -20.09 -29.03
C SER A 367 26.56 -20.21 -30.42
N GLU A 368 27.86 -19.92 -30.48
CA GLU A 368 28.86 -20.23 -31.51
C GLU A 368 29.16 -19.20 -32.63
N PRO A 369 30.44 -18.85 -32.84
CA PRO A 369 30.87 -18.00 -33.94
C PRO A 369 30.95 -18.78 -35.25
N ARG A 370 30.28 -18.25 -36.29
CA ARG A 370 30.38 -18.74 -37.67
C ARG A 370 31.82 -18.57 -38.21
N PRO A 371 32.41 -19.60 -38.85
CA PRO A 371 33.70 -19.45 -39.52
C PRO A 371 33.55 -18.64 -40.82
N ILE A 372 34.46 -17.69 -41.01
CA ILE A 372 34.58 -16.88 -42.23
C ILE A 372 35.21 -17.76 -43.32
N LEU A 373 34.44 -18.11 -44.34
CA LEU A 373 34.98 -18.70 -45.57
C LEU A 373 35.57 -17.58 -46.44
N ARG A 374 36.88 -17.68 -46.69
CA ARG A 374 37.64 -16.87 -47.65
C ARG A 374 37.35 -17.41 -49.04
N GLU A 375 36.73 -16.61 -49.90
CA GLU A 375 36.54 -16.94 -51.30
C GLU A 375 37.76 -16.43 -52.10
N GLU A 376 38.49 -17.36 -52.72
CA GLU A 376 39.64 -17.08 -53.58
C GLU A 376 39.16 -16.53 -54.93
N VAL A 377 39.70 -15.37 -55.32
CA VAL A 377 39.51 -14.78 -56.65
C VAL A 377 40.36 -15.54 -57.66
N ILE A 378 39.72 -16.36 -58.48
CA ILE A 378 40.37 -17.01 -59.64
C ILE A 378 40.34 -16.01 -60.82
N TYR A 379 41.52 -15.58 -61.25
CA TYR A 379 41.73 -14.91 -62.53
C TYR A 379 41.69 -15.94 -63.67
N ARG A 380 40.81 -15.74 -64.65
CA ARG A 380 41.03 -16.13 -66.05
C ARG A 380 40.43 -15.11 -67.00
#